data_AF-A0A5B8YSA4-F1
#
_entry.id   AF-A0A5B8YSA4-F1
#
_cell.length_a   1.000
_cell.length_b   1.000
_cell.length_c   1.000
_cell.angle_alpha   90.00
_cell.angle_beta   90.00
_cell.angle_gamma   90.00
#
_symmetry.space_group_name_H-M   'P 1'
#
loop_
_entity.id
_entity.type
_entity.pdbx_description
1 polymer ?
#
loop_
_entity_poly.entity_id
_entity_poly.type
_entity_poly.pdbx_seq_one_letter_code
_entity_poly.pdbx_strand_id
1 'polypeptide(L)'
;MSTTTNTLLLILSILVSVAFYTILERKLLGYIQIRKGPNKTSIVGLMQPFSDAIKLFNKATSLTSTSNPKMSLLSPLMALLLAMMMLDLIPSQTLPPSDTQHILLTILFISSLSVYPIMF
;
A
#
# COMPACT_ATOMS: atom_id res chain seq x y z
N MET A 1 0.26 -0.28 26.43
CA MET A 1 0.86 0.25 25.19
C MET A 1 0.05 1.45 24.77
N SER A 2 0.68 2.61 24.56
CA SER A 2 -0.06 3.81 24.15
C SER A 2 -0.77 3.54 22.82
N THR A 3 -1.96 4.09 22.62
CA THR A 3 -2.71 4.00 21.36
C THR A 3 -1.83 4.29 20.15
N THR A 4 -0.87 5.21 20.28
CA THR A 4 0.15 5.54 19.26
C THR A 4 1.10 4.39 18.92
N THR A 5 1.53 3.58 19.89
CA THR A 5 2.37 2.40 19.62
C THR A 5 1.59 1.30 18.91
N ASN A 6 0.30 1.18 19.23
CA ASN A 6 -0.60 0.23 18.58
C ASN A 6 -0.84 0.62 17.11
N THR A 7 -1.15 1.89 16.82
CA THR A 7 -1.36 2.35 15.43
C THR A 7 -0.09 2.23 14.58
N LEU A 8 1.09 2.52 15.14
CA LEU A 8 2.36 2.30 14.44
C LEU A 8 2.62 0.83 14.10
N LEU A 9 2.34 -0.09 15.03
CA LEU A 9 2.47 -1.53 14.79
C LEU A 9 1.50 -1.99 13.68
N LEU A 10 0.25 -1.49 13.71
CA LEU A 10 -0.76 -1.77 12.70
C LEU A 10 -0.28 -1.36 11.31
N ILE A 11 0.17 -0.12 11.14
CA ILE A 11 0.68 0.41 9.87
C ILE A 11 1.84 -0.45 9.35
N LEU A 12 2.79 -0.82 10.22
CA LEU A 12 3.95 -1.63 9.83
C LEU A 12 3.53 -3.03 9.37
N SER A 13 2.59 -3.66 10.09
CA SER A 13 2.07 -4.99 9.74
C SER A 13 1.36 -5.01 8.38
N ILE A 14 0.63 -3.94 8.06
CA ILE A 14 -0.08 -3.77 6.78
C ILE A 14 0.89 -3.59 5.62
N LEU A 15 1.93 -2.77 5.78
CA LEU A 15 2.93 -2.58 4.72
C LEU A 15 3.61 -3.90 4.34
N VAL A 16 3.90 -4.73 5.34
CA VAL A 16 4.48 -6.05 5.13
C VAL A 16 3.47 -6.98 4.43
N SER A 17 2.19 -6.97 4.85
CA SER A 17 1.17 -7.83 4.24
C SER A 17 0.92 -7.49 2.76
N VAL A 18 0.87 -6.20 2.42
CA VAL A 18 0.72 -5.73 1.03
C VAL A 18 1.89 -6.19 0.16
N ALA A 19 3.13 -6.13 0.67
CA ALA A 19 4.29 -6.60 -0.07
C ALA A 19 4.19 -8.09 -0.44
N PHE A 20 3.75 -8.95 0.48
CA PHE A 20 3.54 -10.38 0.21
C PHE A 20 2.31 -10.65 -0.67
N TYR A 21 1.26 -9.84 -0.55
CA TYR A 21 0.08 -9.95 -1.39
C TYR A 21 0.42 -9.84 -2.89
N THR A 22 1.39 -8.99 -3.27
CA THR A 22 1.84 -8.89 -4.67
C THR A 22 2.48 -10.18 -5.20
N ILE A 23 3.19 -10.94 -4.36
CA ILE A 23 3.77 -12.24 -4.77
C ILE A 23 2.65 -13.26 -4.97
N LEU A 24 1.68 -13.27 -4.03
CA LEU A 24 0.53 -14.17 -4.07
C LEU A 24 -0.22 -13.97 -5.38
N GLU A 25 -0.54 -12.73 -5.74
CA GLU A 25 -1.19 -12.38 -6.99
C GLU A 25 -0.42 -12.93 -8.22
N ARG A 26 0.90 -12.67 -8.30
CA ARG A 26 1.74 -13.16 -9.41
C ARG A 26 1.80 -14.70 -9.48
N LYS A 27 1.79 -15.39 -8.34
CA LYS A 27 1.77 -16.87 -8.31
C LYS A 27 0.42 -17.42 -8.72
N LEU A 28 -0.67 -16.86 -8.22
CA LEU A 28 -2.04 -17.27 -8.54
C LEU A 28 -2.33 -17.12 -10.04
N LEU A 29 -2.01 -15.96 -10.62
CA LEU A 29 -2.13 -15.74 -12.07
C LEU A 29 -1.24 -16.67 -12.88
N GLY A 30 -0.04 -16.98 -12.39
CA GLY A 30 0.83 -17.97 -13.01
C GLY A 30 0.18 -19.35 -13.06
N TYR A 31 -0.36 -19.82 -11.93
CA TYR A 31 -1.00 -21.13 -11.83
C TYR A 31 -2.22 -21.25 -12.75
N ILE A 32 -3.06 -20.22 -12.84
CA ILE A 32 -4.19 -20.19 -13.79
C ILE A 32 -3.70 -20.32 -15.24
N GLN A 33 -2.58 -19.67 -15.56
CA GLN A 33 -2.01 -19.64 -16.91
C GLN A 33 -1.05 -20.81 -17.19
N ILE A 34 -0.97 -21.83 -16.32
CA ILE A 34 -0.07 -22.98 -16.47
C ILE A 34 1.41 -22.54 -16.62
N ARG A 35 1.78 -21.41 -16.00
CA ARG A 35 3.18 -20.96 -15.90
C ARG A 35 3.58 -20.83 -14.44
N LYS A 36 4.81 -21.21 -14.11
CA LYS A 36 5.31 -20.95 -12.75
C LYS A 36 5.47 -19.43 -12.57
N GLY A 37 4.88 -18.92 -11.49
CA GLY A 37 5.15 -17.56 -11.02
C GLY A 37 6.62 -17.35 -10.64
N PRO A 38 6.98 -16.20 -10.05
CA PRO A 38 8.36 -15.91 -9.69
C PRO A 38 8.90 -16.97 -8.72
N ASN A 39 9.90 -17.74 -9.19
CA ASN A 39 10.52 -18.83 -8.44
C ASN A 39 12.05 -18.71 -8.33
N LYS A 40 12.69 -17.73 -9.01
CA LYS A 40 14.15 -17.61 -9.09
C LYS A 40 14.77 -16.75 -7.96
N THR A 41 14.05 -15.76 -7.46
CA THR A 41 14.50 -14.83 -6.43
C THR A 41 14.35 -15.46 -5.05
N SER A 42 15.35 -16.24 -4.60
CA SER A 42 15.38 -17.00 -3.33
C SER A 42 14.39 -18.19 -3.26
N ILE A 43 14.27 -18.80 -2.06
CA ILE A 43 13.36 -19.91 -1.75
C ILE A 43 11.93 -19.55 -2.21
N VAL A 44 11.47 -20.18 -3.29
CA VAL A 44 10.13 -20.03 -3.89
C VAL A 44 9.74 -18.55 -4.16
N GLY A 45 10.69 -17.66 -4.42
CA GLY A 45 10.38 -16.26 -4.76
C GLY A 45 10.02 -15.35 -3.58
N LEU A 46 10.26 -15.75 -2.33
CA LEU A 46 9.83 -14.97 -1.14
C LEU A 46 10.48 -13.58 -1.07
N MET A 47 11.72 -13.45 -1.55
CA MET A 47 12.49 -12.19 -1.56
C MET A 47 12.19 -11.28 -2.78
N GLN A 48 11.24 -11.65 -3.64
CA GLN A 48 10.85 -10.83 -4.79
C GLN A 48 10.48 -9.36 -4.45
N PRO A 49 9.63 -9.05 -3.44
CA PRO A 49 9.19 -7.68 -3.18
C PRO A 49 10.36 -6.80 -2.71
N PHE A 50 11.31 -7.36 -1.97
CA PHE A 50 12.54 -6.65 -1.60
C PHE A 50 13.39 -6.32 -2.82
N SER A 51 13.54 -7.27 -3.75
CA SER A 51 14.29 -7.03 -5.00
C SER A 51 13.62 -5.97 -5.89
N ASP A 52 12.29 -5.97 -5.97
CA ASP A 52 11.52 -4.98 -6.73
C ASP A 52 11.65 -3.58 -6.09
N ALA A 53 11.65 -3.48 -4.75
CA ALA A 53 11.87 -2.23 -4.03
C ALA A 53 13.28 -1.65 -4.26
N ILE A 54 14.33 -2.46 -4.11
CA ILE A 54 15.73 -2.02 -4.35
C ILE A 54 15.90 -1.55 -5.80
N LYS A 55 15.27 -2.23 -6.75
CA LYS A 55 15.28 -1.83 -8.16
C LYS A 55 14.64 -0.45 -8.39
N LEU A 56 13.56 -0.14 -7.68
CA LEU A 56 12.90 1.17 -7.76
C LEU A 56 13.74 2.28 -7.11
N PHE A 57 14.38 2.01 -5.97
CA PHE A 57 15.25 3.01 -5.30
C PHE A 57 16.47 3.40 -6.14
N ASN A 58 17.01 2.46 -6.92
CA ASN A 58 18.16 2.74 -7.80
C ASN A 58 17.77 3.44 -9.11
N LYS A 59 16.48 3.51 -9.44
CA LYS A 59 16.03 4.11 -10.70
C LYS A 59 15.98 5.63 -10.55
N ALA A 60 16.61 6.36 -11.48
CA ALA A 60 16.49 7.81 -11.54
C ALA A 60 15.03 8.24 -11.73
N THR A 61 14.60 9.26 -10.99
CA THR A 61 13.27 9.86 -11.13
C THR A 61 13.18 10.58 -12.46
N SER A 62 12.60 9.93 -13.47
CA SER A 62 12.34 10.55 -14.77
C SER A 62 11.08 11.40 -14.70
N LEU A 63 11.24 12.71 -14.58
CA LEU A 63 10.15 13.67 -14.75
C LEU A 63 9.85 13.82 -16.25
N THR A 64 8.57 13.75 -16.62
CA THR A 64 8.15 14.03 -18.00
C THR A 64 8.27 15.53 -18.28
N SER A 65 8.74 15.90 -19.47
CA SER A 65 9.00 17.30 -19.84
C SER A 65 7.75 18.20 -19.83
N THR A 66 6.55 17.61 -19.91
CA THR A 66 5.27 18.34 -20.00
C THR A 66 4.48 18.37 -18.68
N SER A 67 4.96 17.75 -17.59
CA SER A 67 4.24 17.70 -16.32
C SER A 67 4.77 18.71 -15.29
N ASN A 68 3.90 19.13 -14.37
CA ASN A 68 4.32 19.90 -13.21
C ASN A 68 5.00 18.97 -12.20
N PRO A 69 6.31 19.15 -11.93
CA PRO A 69 7.07 18.23 -11.08
C PRO A 69 6.58 18.17 -9.63
N LYS A 70 5.97 19.25 -9.13
CA LYS A 70 5.43 19.29 -7.76
C LYS A 70 4.19 18.41 -7.64
N MET A 71 3.28 18.51 -8.61
CA MET A 71 2.01 17.77 -8.58
C MET A 71 2.24 16.27 -8.80
N SER A 72 3.14 15.88 -9.70
CA SER A 72 3.45 14.47 -9.96
C SER A 72 4.15 13.75 -8.81
N LEU A 73 4.84 14.49 -7.93
CA LEU A 73 5.41 13.93 -6.69
C LEU A 73 4.40 13.90 -5.53
N LEU A 74 3.51 14.90 -5.46
CA LEU A 74 2.50 15.01 -4.42
C LEU A 74 1.35 14.00 -4.61
N SER A 75 0.97 13.66 -5.84
CA SER A 75 -0.19 12.78 -6.06
C SER A 75 0.01 11.35 -5.52
N PRO A 76 1.16 10.66 -5.71
CA PRO A 76 1.38 9.35 -5.10
C PRO A 76 1.47 9.42 -3.56
N LEU A 77 2.00 10.52 -3.00
CA LEU A 77 2.05 10.73 -1.56
C LEU A 77 0.64 10.87 -0.98
N MET A 78 -0.21 11.68 -1.60
CA MET A 78 -1.59 11.90 -1.15
C MET A 78 -2.43 10.63 -1.23
N ALA A 79 -2.24 9.82 -2.28
CA ALA A 79 -2.89 8.53 -2.42
C ALA A 79 -2.52 7.57 -1.28
N LEU A 80 -1.22 7.47 -0.94
CA LEU A 80 -0.74 6.63 0.15
C LEU A 80 -1.29 7.10 1.51
N LEU A 81 -1.31 8.41 1.77
CA LEU A 81 -1.82 8.98 3.01
C LEU A 81 -3.30 8.66 3.21
N LEU A 82 -4.13 8.85 2.17
CA LEU A 82 -5.56 8.53 2.22
C LEU A 82 -5.81 7.03 2.45
N ALA A 83 -5.01 6.16 1.83
CA ALA A 83 -5.09 4.72 2.05
C ALA A 83 -4.77 4.35 3.51
N MET A 84 -3.71 4.91 4.09
CA MET A 84 -3.36 4.64 5.49
C MET A 84 -4.42 5.11 6.47
N MET A 85 -5.04 6.27 6.20
CA MET A 85 -6.16 6.76 7.00
C MET A 85 -7.32 5.76 6.98
N MET A 86 -7.71 5.24 5.81
CA MET A 86 -8.79 4.25 5.71
C MET A 86 -8.57 3.00 6.55
N LEU A 87 -7.32 2.52 6.62
CA LEU A 87 -7.03 1.25 7.29
C LEU A 87 -7.04 1.36 8.81
N ASP A 88 -6.79 2.55 9.38
CA ASP A 88 -6.90 2.78 10.82
C ASP A 88 -8.37 2.76 11.32
N LEU A 89 -9.33 3.00 10.42
CA LEU A 89 -10.76 3.01 10.76
C LEU A 89 -11.38 1.61 10.82
N ILE A 90 -10.71 0.58 10.30
CA ILE A 90 -11.26 -0.77 10.26
C ILE A 90 -11.12 -1.41 11.65
N PRO A 91 -12.24 -1.84 12.28
CA PRO A 91 -12.17 -2.43 13.61
C PRO A 91 -11.39 -3.75 13.58
N SER A 92 -10.32 -3.81 14.37
CA SER A 92 -9.58 -5.04 14.63
C SER A 92 -9.89 -5.53 16.05
N GLN A 93 -9.89 -6.85 16.24
CA GLN A 93 -10.24 -7.45 17.54
C GLN A 93 -9.23 -7.12 18.65
N THR A 94 -7.99 -6.82 18.30
CA THR A 94 -6.86 -6.74 19.23
C THR A 94 -6.29 -5.34 19.40
N LEU A 95 -6.52 -4.44 18.42
CA LEU A 95 -6.14 -3.03 18.51
C LEU A 95 -7.41 -2.20 18.36
N PRO A 96 -7.79 -1.39 19.38
CA PRO A 96 -8.91 -0.48 19.22
C PRO A 96 -8.54 0.53 18.13
N PRO A 97 -9.32 0.62 17.03
CA PRO A 97 -9.19 1.74 16.11
C PRO A 97 -9.50 3.04 16.87
N SER A 98 -9.29 4.19 16.24
CA SER A 98 -9.91 5.40 16.76
C SER A 98 -11.42 5.19 16.88
N ASP A 99 -11.93 5.04 18.10
CA ASP A 99 -13.35 4.86 18.40
C ASP A 99 -14.11 6.15 18.05
N THR A 100 -14.37 6.34 16.75
CA THR A 100 -15.25 7.39 16.27
C THR A 100 -16.67 6.85 16.27
N GLN A 101 -17.63 7.62 16.78
CA GLN A 101 -19.04 7.21 16.78
C GLN A 101 -19.61 7.02 15.35
N HIS A 102 -18.91 7.53 14.33
CA HIS A 102 -19.37 7.59 12.94
C HIS A 102 -18.35 6.95 11.97
N ILE A 103 -17.90 5.72 12.26
CA ILE A 103 -16.93 4.99 11.41
C ILE A 103 -17.42 4.86 9.95
N LEU A 104 -18.70 4.53 9.73
CA LEU A 104 -19.24 4.37 8.38
C LEU A 104 -19.17 5.67 7.56
N LEU A 105 -19.53 6.79 8.17
CA LEU A 105 -19.54 8.09 7.52
C LEU A 105 -18.12 8.55 7.18
N THR A 106 -17.17 8.32 8.08
CA THR A 106 -15.77 8.69 7.88
C THR A 106 -15.10 7.86 6.78
N ILE A 107 -15.40 6.56 6.69
CA ILE A 107 -15.02 5.70 5.55
C ILE A 107 -15.56 6.26 4.22
N LEU A 108 -16.84 6.68 4.20
CA LEU A 108 -17.45 7.25 2.99
C LEU A 108 -16.78 8.56 2.58
N PHE A 109 -16.49 9.46 3.53
CA PHE A 109 -15.77 10.71 3.24
C PHE A 109 -14.38 10.47 2.68
N ILE A 110 -13.59 9.59 3.29
CA ILE A 110 -12.23 9.32 2.81
C ILE A 110 -12.26 8.64 1.44
N SER A 111 -13.25 7.78 1.16
CA SER A 111 -13.42 7.20 -0.18
C SER A 111 -13.68 8.26 -1.24
N SER A 112 -14.49 9.29 -0.95
CA SER A 112 -14.70 10.42 -1.89
C SER A 112 -13.42 11.23 -2.14
N LEU A 113 -12.56 11.36 -1.13
CA LEU A 113 -11.28 12.07 -1.24
C LEU A 113 -10.24 11.31 -2.07
N SER A 114 -10.30 9.97 -2.12
CA SER A 114 -9.36 9.14 -2.88
C SER A 114 -9.38 9.36 -4.39
N VAL A 115 -10.37 10.07 -4.92
CA VAL A 115 -10.47 10.43 -6.35
C VAL A 115 -9.48 11.55 -6.71
N TYR A 116 -9.20 12.48 -5.79
CA TYR A 116 -8.35 13.64 -6.08
C TYR A 116 -6.91 13.27 -6.48
N PRO A 117 -6.20 12.37 -5.77
CA PRO A 117 -4.86 11.95 -6.18
C PRO A 117 -4.80 11.27 -7.56
N ILE A 118 -5.92 10.73 -8.05
CA ILE A 118 -5.98 10.05 -9.36
C ILE A 118 -6.13 11.08 -10.49
N MET A 119 -6.81 12.19 -10.22
CA MET A 119 -7.04 13.27 -11.19
C MET A 119 -5.82 14.16 -11.43
N PHE A 120 -4.90 14.23 -10.45
CA PHE A 120 -3.73 15.10 -10.47
C PHE A 120 -2.44 14.35 -10.85
#